data_AF-A0A388T802-F1
#
_entry.id   AF-A0A388T802-F1
#
_cell.length_a   1.000
_cell.length_b   1.000
_cell.length_c   1.000
_cell.angle_alpha   90.00
_cell.angle_beta   90.00
_cell.angle_gamma   90.00
#
_symmetry.space_group_name_H-M   'P 1'
#
loop_
_entity.id
_entity.type
_entity.pdbx_description
1 polymer ?
#
loop_
_entity_poly.entity_id
_entity_poly.type
_entity_poly.pdbx_seq_one_letter_code
_entity_poly.pdbx_strand_id
1 'polypeptide(L)'
;MDRVTLAFVEKEYGVGRLSGELHASLRAGTYHPAPARRVDVPEPQGGVRALGIPAVRDRVVQQAAKIVLEPVFEADFAPCSFGFRPKRSATQAMERLRVGFINHFVVEFDIRSFFDEIDHDRLLVEVGRRVSDRRVLKLVRLWVQAGVMVDGEVRRTVAGTPQGGVISPLLANIYLHVLDSELTRRGVGELVRYADDGVVLCRTERQAGMALDAVGEILGPLGLRLHPDKTRIVDLREGREGLDFLGCHFRARFQASRGRSTAPSVSICTAGRRRRR
;
A
#
# COMPACT_ATOMS: atom_id res chain seq x y z
N MET A 1 -27.00 2.59 7.29
CA MET A 1 -26.07 1.47 7.54
C MET A 1 -26.76 0.47 8.44
N ASP A 2 -26.58 -0.83 8.21
CA ASP A 2 -27.29 -1.93 8.87
C ASP A 2 -26.97 -2.10 10.38
N ARG A 3 -25.95 -1.41 10.91
CA ARG A 3 -25.52 -1.43 12.33
C ARG A 3 -25.24 -2.83 12.90
N VAL A 4 -25.15 -3.84 12.04
CA VAL A 4 -24.87 -5.23 12.40
C VAL A 4 -23.44 -5.33 12.90
N THR A 5 -23.26 -5.92 14.08
CA THR A 5 -21.95 -6.16 14.69
C THR A 5 -21.50 -7.61 14.51
N LEU A 6 -20.19 -7.86 14.65
CA LEU A 6 -19.67 -9.24 14.65
C LEU A 6 -20.26 -10.07 15.79
N ALA A 7 -20.35 -9.48 16.98
CA ALA A 7 -20.92 -10.15 18.16
C ALA A 7 -22.39 -10.55 17.95
N PHE A 8 -23.19 -9.70 17.32
CA PHE A 8 -24.58 -10.04 16.97
C PHE A 8 -24.64 -11.21 15.97
N VAL A 9 -23.76 -11.23 14.97
CA VAL A 9 -23.68 -12.33 14.00
C VAL A 9 -23.30 -13.65 14.68
N GLU A 10 -22.32 -13.61 15.56
CA GLU A 10 -21.81 -14.80 16.24
C GLU A 10 -22.78 -15.35 17.30
N LYS A 11 -23.48 -14.48 18.03
CA LYS A 11 -24.27 -14.87 19.20
C LYS A 11 -25.76 -15.01 18.93
N GLU A 12 -26.32 -14.26 17.98
CA GLU A 12 -27.77 -14.15 17.81
C GLU A 12 -28.22 -14.54 16.40
N TYR A 13 -27.64 -13.93 15.36
CA TYR A 13 -28.10 -14.13 13.99
C TYR A 13 -27.63 -15.46 13.36
N GLY A 14 -26.43 -15.90 13.72
CA GLY A 14 -25.82 -17.15 13.29
C GLY A 14 -24.91 -17.03 12.06
N VAL A 15 -23.67 -17.48 12.21
CA VAL A 15 -22.65 -17.48 11.14
C VAL A 15 -23.07 -18.34 9.95
N GLY A 16 -23.61 -19.53 10.20
CA GLY A 16 -24.06 -20.45 9.14
C GLY A 16 -25.19 -19.86 8.30
N ARG A 17 -26.13 -19.16 8.96
CA ARG A 17 -27.23 -18.45 8.30
C ARG A 17 -26.70 -17.33 7.39
N LEU A 18 -25.89 -16.42 7.94
CA LEU A 18 -25.29 -15.32 7.16
C LEU A 18 -24.53 -15.86 5.94
N SER A 19 -23.71 -16.88 6.14
CA SER A 19 -22.92 -17.50 5.08
C SER A 19 -23.81 -18.13 4.00
N GLY A 20 -24.88 -18.84 4.39
CA GLY A 20 -25.84 -19.43 3.45
C GLY A 20 -26.59 -18.39 2.61
N GLU A 21 -27.05 -17.30 3.24
CA GLU A 21 -27.73 -16.19 2.54
C GLU A 21 -26.78 -15.46 1.58
N LEU A 22 -25.53 -15.20 2.01
CA LEU A 22 -24.49 -14.64 1.15
C LEU A 22 -24.17 -15.57 -0.03
N HIS A 23 -24.02 -16.87 0.22
CA HIS A 23 -23.79 -17.86 -0.84
C HIS A 23 -24.91 -17.83 -1.89
N ALA A 24 -26.18 -17.89 -1.45
CA ALA A 24 -27.33 -17.86 -2.34
C ALA A 24 -27.38 -16.57 -3.17
N SER A 25 -27.18 -15.41 -2.55
CA SER A 25 -27.21 -14.11 -3.24
C SER A 25 -26.06 -13.92 -4.23
N LEU A 26 -24.86 -14.40 -3.91
CA LEU A 26 -23.70 -14.38 -4.81
C LEU A 26 -23.93 -15.31 -6.01
N ARG A 27 -24.47 -16.52 -5.78
CA ARG A 27 -24.81 -17.48 -6.84
C ARG A 27 -25.90 -16.94 -7.78
N ALA A 28 -26.90 -16.25 -7.22
CA ALA A 28 -27.98 -15.62 -7.98
C ALA A 28 -27.57 -14.29 -8.64
N GLY A 29 -26.40 -13.74 -8.32
CA GLY A 29 -25.94 -12.44 -8.83
C GLY A 29 -26.71 -11.23 -8.30
N THR A 30 -27.43 -11.39 -7.18
CA THR A 30 -28.25 -10.35 -6.53
C THR A 30 -27.51 -9.62 -5.41
N TYR A 31 -26.33 -10.10 -5.02
CA TYR A 31 -25.47 -9.42 -4.06
C TYR A 31 -25.05 -8.03 -4.59
N HIS A 32 -25.29 -7.01 -3.76
CA HIS A 32 -24.81 -5.63 -3.95
C HIS A 32 -24.23 -5.15 -2.63
N PRO A 33 -22.99 -4.62 -2.60
CA PRO A 33 -22.38 -4.13 -1.36
C PRO A 33 -23.09 -2.89 -0.83
N ALA A 34 -23.07 -2.71 0.50
CA ALA A 34 -23.53 -1.47 1.10
C ALA A 34 -22.41 -0.41 1.05
N PRO A 35 -22.76 0.89 0.98
CA PRO A 35 -21.78 1.97 1.12
C PRO A 35 -21.01 1.85 2.44
N ALA A 36 -19.70 2.04 2.40
CA ALA A 36 -18.86 1.95 3.59
C ALA A 36 -19.12 3.13 4.53
N ARG A 37 -19.12 2.90 5.85
CA ARG A 37 -19.28 4.00 6.82
C ARG A 37 -18.00 4.80 6.93
N ARG A 38 -18.07 6.11 6.69
CA ARG A 38 -16.95 7.00 6.93
C ARG A 38 -16.67 7.14 8.42
N VAL A 39 -15.40 6.98 8.79
CA VAL A 39 -14.88 7.23 10.13
C VAL A 39 -13.60 8.01 10.00
N ASP A 40 -13.57 9.18 10.62
CA ASP A 40 -12.42 10.06 10.61
C ASP A 40 -11.50 9.70 11.78
N VAL A 41 -10.25 9.32 11.48
CA VAL A 41 -9.23 8.92 12.46
C VAL A 41 -8.11 9.95 12.47
N PRO A 42 -7.67 10.45 13.64
CA PRO A 42 -6.58 11.42 13.71
C PRO A 42 -5.27 10.84 13.18
N GLU A 43 -4.54 11.61 12.38
CA GLU A 43 -3.20 11.24 11.93
C GLU A 43 -2.12 11.61 12.95
N PRO A 44 -1.02 10.82 13.07
CA PRO A 44 0.06 11.10 14.00
C PRO A 44 0.76 12.45 13.78
N GLN A 45 0.73 12.97 12.55
CA GLN A 45 1.42 14.20 12.14
C GLN A 45 0.46 15.41 12.03
N GLY A 46 -0.77 15.27 12.52
CA GLY A 46 -1.85 16.25 12.34
C GLY A 46 -2.67 15.96 11.08
N GLY A 47 -3.95 16.37 11.09
CA GLY A 47 -4.90 16.02 10.04
C GLY A 47 -5.79 14.82 10.39
N VAL A 48 -6.62 14.43 9.42
CA VAL A 48 -7.64 13.40 9.59
C VAL A 48 -7.59 12.41 8.43
N ARG A 49 -7.47 11.13 8.74
CA ARG A 49 -7.57 10.03 7.79
C ARG A 49 -9.01 9.51 7.75
N ALA A 50 -9.66 9.68 6.61
CA ALA A 50 -11.01 9.16 6.39
C ALA A 50 -10.95 7.66 6.06
N LEU A 51 -11.45 6.82 6.97
CA LEU A 51 -11.61 5.38 6.77
C LEU A 51 -13.04 5.05 6.32
N GLY A 52 -13.18 4.10 5.41
CA GLY A 52 -14.44 3.49 5.02
C GLY A 52 -14.56 2.08 5.63
N ILE A 53 -15.46 1.91 6.60
CA ILE A 53 -15.71 0.61 7.24
C ILE A 53 -16.89 -0.08 6.54
N PRO A 54 -16.69 -1.20 5.81
CA PRO A 54 -17.78 -1.92 5.18
C PRO A 54 -18.67 -2.63 6.19
N ALA A 55 -19.90 -2.95 5.79
CA ALA A 55 -20.80 -3.79 6.58
C ALA A 55 -20.17 -5.17 6.85
N VAL A 56 -20.59 -5.85 7.93
CA VAL A 56 -20.07 -7.19 8.28
C VAL A 56 -20.20 -8.16 7.11
N ARG A 57 -21.37 -8.19 6.46
CA ARG A 57 -21.63 -9.06 5.31
C ARG A 57 -20.64 -8.80 4.15
N ASP A 58 -20.31 -7.54 3.89
CA ASP A 58 -19.39 -7.16 2.81
C ASP A 58 -17.96 -7.52 3.15
N ARG A 59 -17.56 -7.37 4.42
CA ARG A 59 -16.26 -7.85 4.91
C ARG A 59 -16.11 -9.37 4.77
N VAL A 60 -17.18 -10.14 5.02
CA VAL A 60 -17.17 -11.60 4.83
C VAL A 60 -16.94 -11.95 3.36
N VAL A 61 -17.69 -11.34 2.43
CA VAL A 61 -17.51 -11.61 0.99
C VAL A 61 -16.12 -11.15 0.50
N GLN A 62 -15.68 -9.97 0.91
CA GLN A 62 -14.34 -9.46 0.57
C GLN A 62 -13.23 -10.38 1.09
N GLN A 63 -13.36 -10.89 2.32
CA GLN A 63 -12.40 -11.82 2.90
C GLN A 63 -12.40 -13.16 2.16
N ALA A 64 -13.58 -13.70 1.82
CA ALA A 64 -13.69 -14.94 1.06
C ALA A 64 -13.04 -14.81 -0.33
N ALA A 65 -13.27 -13.69 -1.02
CA ALA A 65 -12.61 -13.40 -2.29
C ALA A 65 -11.10 -13.23 -2.12
N LYS A 66 -10.65 -12.52 -1.07
CA LYS A 66 -9.23 -12.33 -0.78
C LYS A 66 -8.50 -13.66 -0.59
N ILE A 67 -9.08 -14.62 0.15
CA ILE A 67 -8.49 -15.95 0.38
C ILE A 67 -8.17 -16.67 -0.95
N VAL A 68 -9.01 -16.48 -1.97
CA VAL A 68 -8.85 -17.11 -3.28
C VAL A 68 -7.92 -16.30 -4.19
N LEU A 69 -8.04 -14.97 -4.18
CA LEU A 69 -7.31 -14.08 -5.09
C LEU A 69 -5.87 -13.83 -4.63
N GLU A 70 -5.63 -13.71 -3.33
CA GLU A 70 -4.31 -13.35 -2.80
C GLU A 70 -3.20 -14.33 -3.25
N PRO A 71 -3.36 -15.67 -3.21
CA PRO A 71 -2.33 -16.59 -3.70
C PRO A 71 -2.04 -16.46 -5.20
N VAL A 72 -3.04 -16.11 -6.01
CA VAL A 72 -2.90 -15.95 -7.46
C VAL A 72 -2.00 -14.76 -7.79
N PHE A 73 -2.22 -13.62 -7.14
CA PHE A 73 -1.41 -12.42 -7.35
C PHE A 73 -0.07 -12.47 -6.60
N GLU A 74 -0.02 -13.11 -5.43
CA GLU A 74 1.22 -13.26 -4.66
C GLU A 74 2.29 -14.04 -5.42
N ALA A 75 1.89 -14.97 -6.30
CA ALA A 75 2.80 -15.70 -7.18
C ALA A 75 3.54 -14.79 -8.17
N ASP A 76 2.94 -13.66 -8.55
CA ASP A 76 3.48 -12.73 -9.55
C ASP A 76 4.14 -11.50 -8.89
N PHE A 77 3.73 -11.13 -7.67
CA PHE A 77 4.20 -9.91 -7.02
C PHE A 77 5.72 -9.88 -6.82
N ALA A 78 6.31 -8.78 -7.29
CA ALA A 78 7.74 -8.53 -7.25
C ALA A 78 8.30 -8.57 -5.80
N PRO A 79 9.54 -9.07 -5.61
CA PRO A 79 10.13 -9.22 -4.28
C PRO A 79 10.41 -7.89 -3.57
N CYS A 80 10.42 -6.77 -4.29
CA CYS A 80 10.60 -5.42 -3.76
C CYS A 80 9.40 -4.88 -2.97
N SER A 81 8.23 -5.52 -3.09
CA SER A 81 7.00 -5.09 -2.41
C SER A 81 6.78 -5.86 -1.11
N PHE A 82 6.61 -5.16 0.01
CA PHE A 82 6.49 -5.77 1.34
C PHE A 82 5.15 -5.49 2.04
N GLY A 83 4.47 -4.41 1.65
CA GLY A 83 3.26 -3.95 2.35
C GLY A 83 2.09 -4.90 2.18
N PHE A 84 1.40 -5.23 3.27
CA PHE A 84 0.14 -5.99 3.27
C PHE A 84 0.17 -7.35 2.56
N ARG A 85 1.34 -8.01 2.51
CA ARG A 85 1.53 -9.31 1.87
C ARG A 85 1.76 -10.42 2.90
N PRO A 86 1.29 -11.65 2.65
CA PRO A 86 1.54 -12.77 3.53
C PRO A 86 3.05 -13.05 3.62
N LYS A 87 3.54 -13.32 4.83
CA LYS A 87 4.97 -13.61 5.11
C LYS A 87 5.95 -12.48 4.74
N ARG A 88 5.45 -11.29 4.43
CA ARG A 88 6.22 -10.06 4.26
C ARG A 88 6.00 -9.13 5.44
N SER A 89 7.02 -8.37 5.84
CA SER A 89 6.89 -7.43 6.96
C SER A 89 7.66 -6.12 6.74
N ALA A 90 7.26 -5.08 7.47
CA ALA A 90 7.98 -3.81 7.54
C ALA A 90 9.44 -4.03 7.95
N THR A 91 9.69 -4.94 8.89
CA THR A 91 11.05 -5.30 9.32
C THR A 91 11.91 -5.84 8.18
N GLN A 92 11.36 -6.67 7.30
CA GLN A 92 12.11 -7.16 6.14
C GLN A 92 12.41 -6.05 5.14
N ALA A 93 11.48 -5.12 4.91
CA ALA A 93 11.72 -3.95 4.06
C ALA A 93 12.85 -3.07 4.63
N MET A 94 12.78 -2.78 5.94
CA MET A 94 13.80 -2.03 6.66
C MET A 94 15.17 -2.72 6.64
N GLU A 95 15.21 -4.04 6.79
CA GLU A 95 16.45 -4.81 6.71
C GLU A 95 17.05 -4.77 5.30
N ARG A 96 16.21 -4.86 4.26
CA ARG A 96 16.68 -4.74 2.88
C ARG A 96 17.31 -3.37 2.62
N LEU A 97 16.65 -2.30 3.09
CA LEU A 97 17.22 -0.96 3.07
C LEU A 97 18.53 -0.89 3.84
N ARG A 98 18.60 -1.45 5.06
CA ARG A 98 19.80 -1.43 5.91
C ARG A 98 21.02 -2.02 5.19
N VAL A 99 20.85 -3.13 4.48
CA VAL A 99 21.94 -3.80 3.74
C VAL A 99 22.40 -2.97 2.55
N GLY A 100 21.49 -2.31 1.83
CA GLY A 100 21.80 -1.44 0.68
C GLY A 100 22.10 0.02 1.05
N PHE A 101 22.03 0.39 2.33
CA PHE A 101 22.03 1.79 2.77
C PHE A 101 23.38 2.50 2.58
N ILE A 102 24.48 1.77 2.76
CA ILE A 102 25.83 2.35 2.82
C ILE A 102 26.32 2.67 1.41
N ASN A 103 26.91 3.85 1.24
CA ASN A 103 27.48 4.34 -0.02
C ASN A 103 26.49 4.50 -1.19
N HIS A 104 25.20 4.68 -0.91
CA HIS A 104 24.15 4.86 -1.91
C HIS A 104 23.53 6.25 -1.86
N PHE A 105 22.93 6.65 -2.97
CA PHE A 105 21.87 7.65 -3.02
C PHE A 105 20.53 6.95 -2.86
N VAL A 106 19.57 7.63 -2.27
CA VAL A 106 18.22 7.13 -2.11
C VAL A 106 17.22 8.10 -2.70
N VAL A 107 16.28 7.59 -3.49
CA VAL A 107 15.05 8.30 -3.84
C VAL A 107 13.97 7.86 -2.85
N GLU A 108 13.61 8.73 -1.92
CA GLU A 108 12.43 8.58 -1.07
C GLU A 108 11.24 9.15 -1.83
N PHE A 109 10.15 8.40 -1.94
CA PHE A 109 8.93 8.88 -2.57
C PHE A 109 7.67 8.35 -1.89
N ASP A 110 6.63 9.18 -1.91
CA ASP A 110 5.29 8.89 -1.42
C ASP A 110 4.30 9.22 -2.54
N ILE A 111 3.23 8.44 -2.66
CA ILE A 111 2.18 8.68 -3.67
C ILE A 111 1.06 9.51 -3.04
N ARG A 112 0.84 10.69 -3.59
CA ARG A 112 -0.19 11.61 -3.08
C ARG A 112 -1.57 10.98 -3.17
N SER A 113 -2.30 10.96 -2.06
CA SER A 113 -3.71 10.55 -2.00
C SER A 113 -4.00 9.22 -2.71
N PHE A 114 -3.05 8.26 -2.64
CA PHE A 114 -3.07 7.06 -3.46
C PHE A 114 -4.41 6.32 -3.44
N PHE A 115 -4.95 6.03 -2.25
CA PHE A 115 -6.22 5.32 -2.13
C PHE A 115 -7.42 6.10 -2.65
N ASP A 116 -7.34 7.42 -2.81
CA ASP A 116 -8.43 8.26 -3.34
C ASP A 116 -8.33 8.43 -4.87
N GLU A 117 -7.13 8.24 -5.45
CA GLU A 117 -6.84 8.46 -6.87
C GLU A 117 -6.85 7.18 -7.73
N ILE A 118 -7.07 5.98 -7.15
CA ILE A 118 -7.12 4.73 -7.92
C ILE A 118 -8.23 4.76 -8.97
N ASP A 119 -7.85 4.69 -10.25
CA ASP A 119 -8.78 4.55 -11.37
C ASP A 119 -9.38 3.14 -11.38
N HIS A 120 -10.71 3.06 -11.31
CA HIS A 120 -11.42 1.79 -11.21
C HIS A 120 -11.31 0.93 -12.47
N ASP A 121 -11.32 1.54 -13.65
CA ASP A 121 -11.27 0.78 -14.90
C ASP A 121 -9.86 0.24 -15.12
N ARG A 122 -8.82 1.02 -14.82
CA ARG A 122 -7.43 0.54 -14.82
C ARG A 122 -7.21 -0.55 -13.80
N LEU A 123 -7.72 -0.40 -12.58
CA LEU A 123 -7.64 -1.44 -11.56
C LEU A 123 -8.26 -2.76 -12.06
N LEU A 124 -9.42 -2.68 -12.71
CA LEU A 124 -10.09 -3.87 -13.24
C LEU A 124 -9.34 -4.48 -14.43
N VAL A 125 -8.64 -3.69 -15.24
CA VAL A 125 -7.72 -4.19 -16.26
C VAL A 125 -6.58 -4.97 -15.60
N GLU A 126 -5.94 -4.43 -14.57
CA GLU A 126 -4.82 -5.09 -13.88
C GLU A 126 -5.25 -6.37 -13.16
N VAL A 127 -6.42 -6.37 -12.50
CA VAL A 127 -7.01 -7.60 -11.94
C VAL A 127 -7.34 -8.60 -13.08
N GLY A 128 -7.86 -8.11 -14.21
CA GLY A 128 -8.26 -8.89 -15.37
C GLY A 128 -7.09 -9.59 -16.09
N ARG A 129 -5.85 -9.12 -15.90
CA ARG A 129 -4.65 -9.81 -16.43
C ARG A 129 -4.48 -11.22 -15.87
N ARG A 130 -4.95 -11.45 -14.64
CA ARG A 130 -4.83 -12.75 -13.97
C ARG A 130 -6.15 -13.44 -13.68
N VAL A 131 -7.24 -12.69 -13.60
CA VAL A 131 -8.57 -13.21 -13.28
C VAL A 131 -9.51 -13.02 -14.48
N SER A 132 -9.88 -14.12 -15.12
CA SER A 132 -10.81 -14.10 -16.27
C SER A 132 -12.30 -14.27 -15.89
N ASP A 133 -12.62 -14.67 -14.65
CA ASP A 133 -14.03 -14.83 -14.23
C ASP A 133 -14.71 -13.45 -14.14
N ARG A 134 -15.64 -13.20 -15.07
CA ARG A 134 -16.40 -11.96 -15.16
C ARG A 134 -17.23 -11.65 -13.91
N ARG A 135 -17.66 -12.67 -13.16
CA ARG A 135 -18.42 -12.47 -11.91
C ARG A 135 -17.51 -11.93 -10.81
N VAL A 136 -16.26 -12.39 -10.76
CA VAL A 136 -15.27 -11.87 -9.80
C VAL A 136 -14.90 -10.43 -10.16
N LEU A 137 -14.65 -10.14 -11.44
CA LEU A 137 -14.39 -8.76 -11.89
C LEU A 137 -15.59 -7.84 -11.59
N LYS A 138 -16.82 -8.33 -11.76
CA LYS A 138 -18.04 -7.60 -11.37
C LYS A 138 -18.08 -7.34 -9.87
N LEU A 139 -17.71 -8.30 -9.02
CA LEU A 139 -17.65 -8.10 -7.56
C LEU A 139 -16.63 -7.04 -7.16
N VAL A 140 -15.42 -7.08 -7.75
CA VAL A 140 -14.40 -6.05 -7.52
C VAL A 140 -14.92 -4.67 -7.92
N ARG A 141 -15.54 -4.56 -9.11
CA ARG A 141 -16.17 -3.32 -9.58
C ARG A 141 -17.22 -2.81 -8.59
N LEU A 142 -18.09 -3.69 -8.12
CA LEU A 142 -19.13 -3.34 -7.14
C LEU A 142 -18.53 -2.81 -5.84
N TRP A 143 -17.44 -3.39 -5.33
CA TRP A 143 -16.81 -2.92 -4.09
C TRP A 143 -16.17 -1.54 -4.22
N VAL A 144 -15.45 -1.28 -5.33
CA VAL A 144 -14.80 0.03 -5.51
C VAL A 144 -15.80 1.15 -5.82
N GLN A 145 -16.95 0.81 -6.40
CA GLN A 145 -18.04 1.74 -6.70
C GLN A 145 -19.10 1.89 -5.58
N ALA A 146 -19.04 1.07 -4.53
CA ALA A 146 -20.06 1.01 -3.47
C ALA A 146 -20.31 2.35 -2.76
N GLY A 147 -19.36 3.29 -2.84
CA GLY A 147 -19.47 4.60 -2.22
C GLY A 147 -19.17 4.58 -0.72
N VAL A 148 -19.26 5.77 -0.13
CA VAL A 148 -19.17 5.98 1.32
C VAL A 148 -20.42 6.69 1.84
N MET A 149 -20.87 6.28 3.01
CA MET A 149 -21.94 6.93 3.76
C MET A 149 -21.35 8.04 4.63
N VAL A 150 -21.78 9.28 4.42
CA VAL A 150 -21.37 10.47 5.17
C VAL A 150 -22.63 11.19 5.64
N ASP A 151 -22.80 11.36 6.95
CA ASP A 151 -23.95 12.08 7.55
C ASP A 151 -25.33 11.60 7.09
N GLY A 152 -25.46 10.31 6.77
CA GLY A 152 -26.70 9.70 6.30
C GLY A 152 -26.92 9.77 4.78
N GLU A 153 -26.03 10.44 4.05
CA GLU A 153 -26.06 10.51 2.60
C GLU A 153 -25.03 9.56 1.96
N VAL A 154 -25.44 8.93 0.85
CA VAL A 154 -24.55 8.09 0.05
C VAL A 154 -23.79 8.97 -0.93
N ARG A 155 -22.47 9.07 -0.74
CA ARG A 155 -21.58 9.68 -1.72
C ARG A 155 -20.97 8.60 -2.60
N ARG A 156 -21.22 8.70 -3.91
CA ARG A 156 -20.62 7.80 -4.89
C ARG A 156 -19.11 8.03 -4.96
N THR A 157 -18.36 6.95 -5.08
CA THR A 157 -16.92 6.97 -5.28
C THR A 157 -16.63 6.91 -6.77
N VAL A 158 -16.12 8.00 -7.34
CA VAL A 158 -15.76 8.09 -8.77
C VAL A 158 -14.34 7.58 -9.03
N ALA A 159 -13.46 7.71 -8.05
CA ALA A 159 -12.10 7.16 -8.02
C ALA A 159 -11.73 6.76 -6.59
N GLY A 160 -10.76 5.87 -6.44
CA GLY A 160 -10.24 5.41 -5.17
C GLY A 160 -10.84 4.10 -4.66
N THR A 161 -10.30 3.57 -3.57
CA THR A 161 -10.83 2.40 -2.86
C THR A 161 -11.04 2.74 -1.38
N PRO A 162 -12.14 2.27 -0.75
CA PRO A 162 -12.39 2.58 0.66
C PRO A 162 -11.21 2.11 1.53
N GLN A 163 -10.57 3.07 2.21
CA GLN A 163 -9.52 2.78 3.19
C GLN A 163 -10.16 2.06 4.39
N GLY A 164 -9.98 0.74 4.49
CA GLY A 164 -10.64 -0.09 5.52
C GLY A 164 -11.47 -1.25 4.97
N GLY A 165 -11.62 -1.33 3.65
CA GLY A 165 -12.05 -2.56 2.99
C GLY A 165 -11.03 -3.69 3.20
N VAL A 166 -11.51 -4.90 3.42
CA VAL A 166 -10.66 -6.07 3.71
C VAL A 166 -9.80 -6.43 2.51
N ILE A 167 -10.35 -6.25 1.30
CA ILE A 167 -9.66 -6.54 0.04
C ILE A 167 -8.85 -5.35 -0.50
N SER A 168 -9.10 -4.13 0.00
CA SER A 168 -8.46 -2.91 -0.52
C SER A 168 -6.92 -2.97 -0.53
N PRO A 169 -6.22 -3.51 0.49
CA PRO A 169 -4.76 -3.63 0.45
C PRO A 169 -4.24 -4.54 -0.67
N LEU A 170 -4.95 -5.62 -0.99
CA LEU A 170 -4.59 -6.49 -2.11
C LEU A 170 -4.77 -5.75 -3.43
N LEU A 171 -5.90 -5.08 -3.63
CA LEU A 171 -6.18 -4.29 -4.84
C LEU A 171 -5.16 -3.17 -5.05
N ALA A 172 -4.77 -2.49 -3.97
CA ALA A 172 -3.70 -1.50 -3.99
C ALA A 172 -2.37 -2.08 -4.47
N ASN A 173 -1.99 -3.27 -3.98
CA ASN A 173 -0.76 -3.93 -4.42
C ASN A 173 -0.84 -4.40 -5.88
N ILE A 174 -1.99 -4.89 -6.35
CA ILE A 174 -2.22 -5.22 -7.77
C ILE A 174 -1.99 -3.98 -8.63
N TYR A 175 -2.56 -2.84 -8.24
CA TYR A 175 -2.41 -1.59 -8.97
C TYR A 175 -0.96 -1.10 -9.04
N LEU A 176 -0.25 -1.12 -7.91
CA LEU A 176 1.15 -0.68 -7.82
C LEU A 176 2.16 -1.71 -8.30
N HIS A 177 1.74 -2.94 -8.62
CA HIS A 177 2.64 -3.94 -9.19
C HIS A 177 3.17 -3.53 -10.59
N VAL A 178 2.43 -2.67 -11.30
CA VAL A 178 2.91 -2.03 -12.53
C VAL A 178 4.18 -1.23 -12.24
N LEU A 179 4.18 -0.40 -11.19
CA LEU A 179 5.37 0.36 -10.77
C LEU A 179 6.54 -0.58 -10.46
N ASP A 180 6.30 -1.63 -9.67
CA ASP A 180 7.34 -2.58 -9.29
C ASP A 180 8.01 -3.22 -10.52
N SER A 181 7.19 -3.69 -11.45
CA SER A 181 7.63 -4.43 -12.62
C SER A 181 8.34 -3.53 -13.63
N GLU A 182 7.77 -2.35 -13.90
CA GLU A 182 8.35 -1.37 -14.82
C GLU A 182 9.69 -0.84 -14.32
N LEU A 183 9.77 -0.45 -13.04
CA LEU A 183 11.01 0.09 -12.48
C LEU A 183 12.11 -0.98 -12.43
N THR A 184 11.75 -2.21 -12.06
CA THR A 184 12.68 -3.35 -12.10
C THR A 184 13.21 -3.58 -13.51
N ARG A 185 12.35 -3.54 -14.53
CA ARG A 185 12.76 -3.72 -15.93
C ARG A 185 13.67 -2.61 -16.44
N ARG A 186 13.42 -1.37 -16.03
CA ARG A 186 14.28 -0.22 -16.38
C ARG A 186 15.67 -0.30 -15.73
N GLY A 187 15.81 -1.03 -14.63
CA GLY A 187 17.10 -1.23 -13.95
C GLY A 187 17.71 0.07 -13.40
N VAL A 188 16.89 1.09 -13.16
CA VAL A 188 17.32 2.43 -12.71
C VAL A 188 17.60 2.50 -11.21
N GLY A 189 17.42 1.40 -10.48
CA GLY A 189 17.75 1.29 -9.07
C GLY A 189 17.05 0.09 -8.44
N GLU A 190 17.31 -0.14 -7.16
CA GLU A 190 16.63 -1.20 -6.41
C GLU A 190 15.47 -0.62 -5.59
N LEU A 191 14.24 -1.00 -5.94
CA LEU A 191 13.04 -0.60 -5.22
C LEU A 191 12.88 -1.40 -3.92
N VAL A 192 12.47 -0.71 -2.86
CA VAL A 192 11.85 -1.26 -1.66
C VAL A 192 10.55 -0.49 -1.44
N ARG A 193 9.41 -1.17 -1.51
CA ARG A 193 8.09 -0.56 -1.41
C ARG A 193 7.28 -1.17 -0.28
N TYR A 194 6.60 -0.33 0.49
CA TYR A 194 5.62 -0.74 1.48
C TYR A 194 4.34 0.06 1.27
N ALA A 195 3.35 -0.57 0.61
CA ALA A 195 2.14 0.11 0.14
C ALA A 195 2.47 1.26 -0.82
N ASP A 196 2.11 2.50 -0.48
CA ASP A 196 2.34 3.75 -1.22
C ASP A 196 3.68 4.43 -0.89
N ASP A 197 4.34 4.03 0.20
CA ASP A 197 5.68 4.49 0.60
C ASP A 197 6.76 3.66 -0.12
N GLY A 198 7.68 4.33 -0.81
CA GLY A 198 8.67 3.71 -1.67
C GLY A 198 10.05 4.35 -1.56
N VAL A 199 11.07 3.50 -1.64
CA VAL A 199 12.47 3.89 -1.57
C VAL A 199 13.25 3.22 -2.69
N VAL A 200 13.99 3.98 -3.49
CA VAL A 200 14.87 3.44 -4.55
C VAL A 200 16.33 3.63 -4.19
N LEU A 201 17.06 2.54 -4.01
CA LEU A 201 18.49 2.53 -3.75
C LEU A 201 19.26 2.69 -5.07
N CYS A 202 20.11 3.71 -5.14
CA CYS A 202 20.87 4.10 -6.32
C CYS A 202 22.37 4.24 -5.97
N ARG A 203 23.27 3.93 -6.89
CA ARG A 203 24.73 4.03 -6.66
C ARG A 203 25.29 5.43 -6.91
N THR A 204 24.60 6.20 -7.75
CA THR A 204 25.05 7.54 -8.18
C THR A 204 23.89 8.52 -8.17
N GLU A 205 24.19 9.81 -8.03
CA GLU A 205 23.21 10.88 -8.07
C GLU A 205 22.44 10.89 -9.40
N ARG A 206 23.17 10.69 -10.52
CA ARG A 206 22.57 10.57 -11.85
C ARG A 206 21.56 9.43 -11.91
N GLN A 207 21.89 8.28 -11.33
CA GLN A 207 20.97 7.15 -11.26
C GLN A 207 19.76 7.47 -10.40
N ALA A 208 19.93 8.19 -9.28
CA ALA A 208 18.82 8.64 -8.45
C ALA A 208 17.88 9.60 -9.20
N GLY A 209 18.42 10.54 -9.99
CA GLY A 209 17.62 11.38 -10.89
C GLY A 209 16.83 10.56 -11.91
N MET A 210 17.49 9.62 -12.59
CA MET A 210 16.83 8.72 -13.55
C MET A 210 15.73 7.85 -12.88
N ALA A 211 15.96 7.40 -11.66
CA ALA A 211 14.98 6.62 -10.90
C ALA A 211 13.76 7.47 -10.52
N LEU A 212 13.98 8.70 -10.07
CA LEU A 212 12.90 9.62 -9.73
C LEU A 212 12.02 9.95 -10.95
N ASP A 213 12.67 10.28 -12.08
CA ASP A 213 11.97 10.53 -13.34
C ASP A 213 11.18 9.30 -13.79
N ALA A 214 11.79 8.11 -13.72
CA ALA A 214 11.14 6.87 -14.08
C ALA A 214 9.90 6.58 -13.21
N VAL A 215 9.97 6.81 -11.88
CA VAL A 215 8.81 6.65 -11.00
C VAL A 215 7.68 7.59 -11.44
N GLY A 216 7.97 8.85 -11.71
CA GLY A 216 6.99 9.82 -12.20
C GLY A 216 6.37 9.42 -13.54
N GLU A 217 7.19 8.98 -14.49
CA GLU A 217 6.75 8.52 -15.81
C GLU A 217 5.89 7.25 -15.76
N ILE A 218 6.12 6.36 -14.78
CA ILE A 218 5.31 5.15 -14.62
C ILE A 218 3.99 5.46 -13.90
N LEU A 219 4.01 6.33 -12.89
CA LEU A 219 2.81 6.72 -12.13
C LEU A 219 1.85 7.59 -12.95
N GLY A 220 2.37 8.47 -13.81
CA GLY A 220 1.57 9.40 -14.62
C GLY A 220 0.48 8.70 -15.44
N PRO A 221 0.81 7.68 -16.27
CA PRO A 221 -0.17 6.88 -16.95
C PRO A 221 -1.17 6.28 -15.99
N LEU A 222 -0.79 5.77 -14.81
CA LEU A 222 -1.71 5.23 -13.80
C LEU A 222 -2.63 6.28 -13.15
N GLY A 223 -2.54 7.55 -13.55
CA GLY A 223 -3.34 8.63 -12.95
C GLY A 223 -2.85 9.03 -11.55
N LEU A 224 -1.70 8.52 -11.12
CA LEU A 224 -1.13 8.77 -9.81
C LEU A 224 -0.04 9.84 -9.90
N ARG A 225 0.21 10.54 -8.78
CA ARG A 225 1.28 11.54 -8.69
C ARG A 225 2.14 11.36 -7.45
N LEU A 226 3.42 11.70 -7.61
CA LEU A 226 4.36 11.83 -6.52
C LEU A 226 3.94 12.98 -5.58
N HIS A 227 4.10 12.77 -4.28
CA HIS A 227 3.88 13.80 -3.28
C HIS A 227 5.06 14.79 -3.29
N PRO A 228 4.84 16.08 -3.63
CA PRO A 228 5.94 17.02 -3.87
C PRO A 228 6.82 17.22 -2.62
N ASP A 229 6.21 17.32 -1.44
CA ASP A 229 6.95 17.60 -0.20
C ASP A 229 7.57 16.37 0.48
N LYS A 230 7.18 15.15 0.05
CA LYS A 230 7.65 13.88 0.62
C LYS A 230 8.53 13.10 -0.37
N THR A 231 8.85 13.70 -1.51
CA THR A 231 9.70 13.09 -2.53
C THR A 231 11.02 13.82 -2.59
N ARG A 232 12.14 13.11 -2.41
CA ARG A 232 13.48 13.71 -2.41
C ARG A 232 14.56 12.69 -2.71
N ILE A 233 15.71 13.20 -3.17
CA ILE A 233 16.95 12.44 -3.28
C ILE A 233 17.79 12.73 -2.02
N VAL A 234 18.32 11.68 -1.40
CA VAL A 234 19.10 11.75 -0.16
C VAL A 234 20.48 11.12 -0.40
N ASP A 235 21.57 11.81 -0.03
CA ASP A 235 22.92 11.25 -0.10
C ASP A 235 23.32 10.59 1.23
N LEU A 236 23.49 9.26 1.21
CA LEU A 236 23.82 8.47 2.40
C LEU A 236 25.32 8.18 2.53
N ARG A 237 26.16 8.60 1.57
CA ARG A 237 27.58 8.22 1.49
C ARG A 237 28.44 8.81 2.61
N GLU A 238 28.05 9.94 3.19
CA GLU A 238 28.84 10.63 4.22
C GLU A 238 28.11 10.77 5.56
N GLY A 239 26.92 10.17 5.71
CA GLY A 239 26.16 10.22 6.97
C GLY A 239 25.71 11.63 7.39
N ARG A 240 25.77 12.58 6.45
CA ARG A 240 25.27 13.96 6.60
C ARG A 240 23.75 13.97 6.66
N GLU A 241 23.12 13.18 5.81
CA GLU A 241 21.67 13.05 5.72
C GLU A 241 21.19 11.71 6.28
N GLY A 242 19.87 11.60 6.45
CA GLY A 242 19.20 10.40 6.92
C GLY A 242 17.83 10.25 6.27
N LEU A 243 17.36 9.02 6.23
CA LEU A 243 16.09 8.62 5.61
C LEU A 243 15.09 8.26 6.70
N ASP A 244 13.88 8.79 6.64
CA ASP A 244 12.78 8.29 7.45
C ASP A 244 11.99 7.29 6.61
N PHE A 245 11.85 6.05 7.08
CA PHE A 245 11.06 5.02 6.40
C PHE A 245 10.36 4.14 7.43
N LEU A 246 9.04 3.96 7.27
CA LEU A 246 8.20 3.14 8.17
C LEU A 246 8.36 3.48 9.67
N GLY A 247 8.50 4.77 9.99
CA GLY A 247 8.65 5.24 11.38
C GLY A 247 10.05 5.06 11.97
N CYS A 248 11.02 4.65 11.16
CA CYS A 248 12.42 4.53 11.54
C CYS A 248 13.29 5.53 10.77
N HIS A 249 14.15 6.24 11.50
CA HIS A 249 15.18 7.10 10.95
C HIS A 249 16.48 6.31 10.76
N PHE A 250 16.92 6.20 9.52
CA PHE A 250 18.17 5.58 9.11
C PHE A 250 19.24 6.63 8.91
N ARG A 251 20.41 6.40 9.50
CA ARG A 251 21.58 7.28 9.32
C ARG A 251 22.87 6.47 9.27
N ALA A 252 23.70 6.74 8.27
CA ALA A 252 25.04 6.16 8.20
C ALA A 252 25.94 6.75 9.29
N ARG A 253 26.69 5.89 9.97
CA ARG A 253 27.70 6.25 10.98
C ARG A 253 29.05 5.73 10.53
N PHE A 254 30.00 6.64 10.55
CA PHE A 254 31.41 6.36 10.34
C PHE A 254 32.08 6.44 11.70
N GLN A 255 32.44 5.29 12.29
CA GLN A 255 33.25 5.27 13.51
C GLN A 255 34.70 5.47 13.12
N ALA A 256 35.32 6.55 13.61
CA ALA A 256 36.77 6.72 13.57
C ALA A 256 37.40 5.69 14.52
N SER A 257 37.90 4.58 13.97
CA SER A 257 38.71 3.65 14.75
C SER A 257 40.14 4.18 14.81
N ARG A 258 40.72 4.28 16.01
CA ARG A 258 42.15 4.62 16.18
C ARG A 258 42.98 3.49 15.54
N GLY A 259 43.40 3.68 14.29
CA GLY A 259 44.45 2.87 13.65
C GLY A 259 44.03 1.76 12.67
N ARG A 260 42.75 1.56 12.35
CA ARG A 260 42.32 0.68 11.23
C ARG A 260 41.19 1.32 10.42
N SER A 261 41.11 0.95 9.14
CA SER A 261 40.13 1.42 8.15
C SER A 261 38.74 1.67 8.75
N THR A 262 38.16 2.84 8.50
CA THR A 262 36.81 3.23 8.93
C THR A 262 35.78 2.32 8.25
N ALA A 263 35.17 1.42 9.01
CA ALA A 263 34.04 0.63 8.53
C ALA A 263 32.73 1.44 8.72
N PRO A 264 31.96 1.69 7.65
CA PRO A 264 30.63 2.30 7.78
C PRO A 264 29.65 1.33 8.47
N SER A 265 28.77 1.88 9.31
CA SER A 265 27.68 1.17 9.96
C SER A 265 26.38 1.96 9.84
N VAL A 266 25.22 1.31 9.89
CA VAL A 266 23.90 1.98 9.84
C VAL A 266 23.33 2.05 11.24
N SER A 267 22.94 3.25 11.67
CA SER A 267 22.13 3.43 12.88
C SER A 267 20.67 3.62 12.51
N ILE A 268 19.79 2.89 13.22
CA ILE A 268 18.34 2.96 13.09
C ILE A 268 17.79 3.46 14.42
N CYS A 269 16.98 4.51 14.41
CA CYS A 269 16.32 5.06 15.59
C CYS A 269 14.84 5.34 15.29
N THR A 270 13.98 5.41 16.29
CA THR A 270 12.57 5.77 16.07
C THR A 270 12.46 7.22 15.59
N ALA A 271 11.72 7.46 14.50
CA ALA A 271 11.45 8.80 14.00
C ALA A 271 10.79 9.64 15.10
N GLY A 272 11.35 10.82 15.41
CA GLY A 272 10.88 11.71 16.49
C GLY A 272 11.72 11.70 17.78
N ARG A 273 12.51 10.66 18.08
CA ARG A 273 13.57 10.74 19.11
C ARG A 273 14.85 11.35 18.51
N ARG A 274 14.75 12.60 18.04
CA ARG A 274 15.95 13.42 17.78
C ARG A 274 16.66 13.59 19.13
N ARG A 275 17.74 12.84 19.38
CA ARG A 275 18.70 13.25 20.41
C ARG A 275 19.22 14.61 19.96
N ARG A 276 18.71 15.69 20.58
CA ARG A 276 19.42 16.96 20.66
C ARG A 276 20.82 16.61 21.18
N ARG A 277 21.81 16.76 20.31
CA ARG A 277 23.20 16.92 20.71
C ARG A 277 23.55 18.37 20.46
#